data_AF-A0A3C2AL58-F1
#
_entry.id   AF-A0A3C2AL58-F1
#
_cell.length_a   1.000
_cell.length_b   1.000
_cell.length_c   1.000
_cell.angle_alpha   90.00
_cell.angle_beta   90.00
_cell.angle_gamma   90.00
#
_symmetry.space_group_name_H-M   'P 1'
#
loop_
_entity.id
_entity.type
_entity.pdbx_description
1 polymer ?
#
loop_
_entity_poly.entity_id
_entity_poly.type
_entity_poly.pdbx_seq_one_letter_code
_entity_poly.pdbx_strand_id
1 'polypeptide(L)'
;MSSEKKKVHAFKDDALGELDAVGIAARIKNKEISAKEAVEASIERAKDVNPHINAIVTELYDRALGESEKGHEGPFSGVPMFFKDMLMVKGVPAYHGTTANKNIW
;
A
#
# COMPACT_ATOMS: atom_id res chain seq x y z
N MET A 1 15.85 29.63 -6.75
CA MET A 1 16.62 28.39 -7.04
C MET A 1 15.61 27.27 -7.19
N SER A 2 15.44 26.73 -8.40
CA SER A 2 14.61 25.54 -8.61
C SER A 2 15.33 24.39 -7.92
N SER A 3 14.80 23.89 -6.80
CA SER A 3 15.33 22.64 -6.23
C SER A 3 15.13 21.57 -7.28
N GLU A 4 16.21 20.92 -7.73
CA GLU A 4 16.09 19.73 -8.58
C GLU A 4 15.08 18.79 -7.94
N LYS A 5 14.07 18.37 -8.72
CA LYS A 5 13.07 17.40 -8.24
C LYS A 5 13.81 16.10 -7.94
N LYS A 6 14.01 15.80 -6.65
CA LYS A 6 14.61 14.55 -6.19
C LYS A 6 13.77 13.40 -6.75
N LYS A 7 14.36 12.61 -7.65
CA LYS A 7 13.76 11.35 -8.10
C LYS A 7 13.85 10.34 -6.95
N VAL A 8 12.76 9.62 -6.71
CA VAL A 8 12.68 8.59 -5.67
C VAL A 8 12.01 7.35 -6.25
N HIS A 9 12.45 6.16 -5.85
CA HIS A 9 11.81 4.88 -6.15
C HIS A 9 11.66 4.07 -4.87
N ALA A 10 10.80 3.04 -4.94
CA ALA A 10 10.53 2.14 -3.83
C ALA A 10 11.11 0.72 -4.02
N PHE A 11 11.71 0.41 -5.18
CA PHE A 11 12.33 -0.90 -5.42
C PHE A 11 13.45 -1.19 -4.43
N LYS A 12 13.44 -2.40 -3.87
CA LYS A 12 14.38 -2.91 -2.87
C LYS A 12 14.53 -4.43 -3.02
N ASP A 13 15.60 -4.98 -2.46
CA ASP A 13 15.79 -6.43 -2.28
C ASP A 13 14.98 -6.91 -1.06
N ASP A 14 13.66 -6.99 -1.23
CA ASP A 14 12.70 -7.45 -0.22
C ASP A 14 11.67 -8.41 -0.86
N ALA A 15 10.60 -8.77 -0.13
CA ALA A 15 9.57 -9.69 -0.60
C ALA A 15 8.93 -9.30 -1.95
N LEU A 16 8.85 -7.99 -2.27
CA LEU A 16 8.27 -7.51 -3.53
C LEU A 16 9.29 -7.46 -4.67
N GLY A 17 10.58 -7.23 -4.35
CA GLY A 17 11.61 -7.05 -5.37
C GLY A 17 11.25 -5.98 -6.39
N GLU A 18 11.36 -6.32 -7.68
CA GLU A 18 10.95 -5.49 -8.82
C GLU A 18 9.62 -5.92 -9.45
N LEU A 19 8.86 -6.79 -8.77
CA LEU A 19 7.66 -7.41 -9.32
C LEU A 19 6.45 -6.46 -9.33
N ASP A 20 5.58 -6.68 -10.31
CA ASP A 20 4.24 -6.12 -10.31
C ASP A 20 3.26 -6.97 -9.49
N ALA A 21 1.99 -6.55 -9.44
CA ALA A 21 0.94 -7.27 -8.71
C ALA A 21 0.75 -8.73 -9.18
N VAL A 22 0.98 -9.02 -10.47
CA VAL A 22 0.84 -10.38 -11.03
C VAL A 22 2.00 -11.26 -10.56
N GLY A 23 3.23 -10.72 -10.59
CA GLY A 23 4.41 -11.39 -10.05
C GLY A 23 4.29 -11.66 -8.55
N ILE A 24 3.84 -10.66 -7.77
CA ILE A 24 3.59 -10.81 -6.33
C ILE A 24 2.53 -11.88 -6.07
N ALA A 25 1.40 -11.85 -6.80
CA ALA A 25 0.35 -12.86 -6.68
C ALA A 25 0.87 -14.28 -6.97
N ALA A 26 1.70 -14.44 -8.01
CA ALA A 26 2.30 -15.72 -8.34
C ALA A 26 3.21 -16.25 -7.22
N ARG A 27 4.07 -15.40 -6.63
CA ARG A 27 4.95 -15.79 -5.52
C ARG A 27 4.18 -16.16 -4.26
N ILE A 28 3.11 -15.42 -3.93
CA ILE A 28 2.22 -15.75 -2.81
C ILE A 28 1.53 -17.10 -3.06
N LYS A 29 0.97 -17.29 -4.26
CA LYS A 29 0.30 -18.55 -4.65
C LYS A 29 1.24 -19.75 -4.57
N ASN A 30 2.50 -19.58 -4.97
CA ASN A 30 3.54 -20.60 -4.92
C ASN A 30 4.15 -20.76 -3.51
N LYS A 31 3.74 -19.94 -2.53
CA LYS A 31 4.27 -19.91 -1.16
C LYS A 31 5.76 -19.58 -1.08
N GLU A 32 6.28 -18.85 -2.06
CA GLU A 32 7.65 -18.32 -2.06
C GLU A 32 7.79 -17.12 -1.13
N ILE A 33 6.69 -16.38 -0.93
CA ILE A 33 6.51 -15.36 0.10
C ILE A 33 5.09 -15.52 0.67
N SER A 34 4.87 -14.99 1.87
CA SER A 34 3.56 -14.87 2.49
C SER A 34 2.91 -13.52 2.14
N ALA A 35 1.58 -13.45 2.29
CA ALA A 35 0.86 -12.18 2.19
C ALA A 35 1.33 -11.14 3.23
N LYS A 36 1.70 -11.61 4.42
CA LYS A 36 2.24 -10.77 5.49
C LYS A 36 3.58 -10.14 5.09
N GLU A 37 4.53 -10.93 4.58
CA GLU A 37 5.82 -10.41 4.09
C GLU A 37 5.62 -9.38 2.96
N ALA A 38 4.67 -9.61 2.06
CA ALA A 38 4.35 -8.65 1.01
C ALA A 38 3.78 -7.33 1.57
N VAL A 39 2.89 -7.40 2.57
CA VAL A 39 2.34 -6.22 3.25
C VAL A 39 3.41 -5.46 4.03
N GLU A 40 4.25 -6.16 4.80
CA GLU A 40 5.36 -5.56 5.56
C GLU A 40 6.32 -4.81 4.64
N ALA A 41 6.77 -5.45 3.55
CA ALA A 41 7.63 -4.81 2.55
C ALA A 41 6.96 -3.58 1.91
N SER A 42 5.65 -3.64 1.63
CA SER A 42 4.91 -2.50 1.09
C SER A 42 4.84 -1.32 2.07
N ILE A 43 4.65 -1.60 3.37
CA ILE A 43 4.61 -0.59 4.42
C ILE A 43 5.96 0.10 4.57
N GLU A 44 7.06 -0.68 4.60
CA GLU A 44 8.41 -0.12 4.69
C GLU A 44 8.74 0.77 3.50
N ARG A 45 8.43 0.29 2.29
CA ARG A 45 8.56 1.08 1.05
C ARG A 45 7.74 2.37 1.10
N ALA A 46 6.51 2.30 1.59
CA ALA A 46 5.64 3.46 1.74
C ALA A 46 6.21 4.49 2.73
N LYS A 47 6.71 4.04 3.89
CA LYS A 47 7.32 4.91 4.91
C LYS A 47 8.56 5.64 4.39
N ASP A 48 9.36 5.00 3.54
CA ASP A 48 10.55 5.61 2.96
C ASP A 48 10.22 6.67 1.89
N VAL A 49 9.19 6.42 1.08
CA VAL A 49 8.89 7.25 -0.11
C VAL A 49 7.83 8.31 0.17
N ASN A 50 6.83 8.03 1.01
CA ASN A 50 5.72 8.95 1.27
C ASN A 50 6.18 10.34 1.77
N PRO A 51 7.22 10.50 2.60
CA PRO A 51 7.74 11.82 2.98
C PRO A 51 8.21 12.68 1.80
N HIS A 52 8.49 12.07 0.64
CA HIS A 52 8.94 12.76 -0.56
C HIS A 52 7.82 13.11 -1.54
N ILE A 53 6.69 12.40 -1.51
CA ILE A 53 5.61 12.54 -2.50
C ILE A 53 4.22 12.82 -1.92
N ASN A 54 4.04 12.65 -0.61
CA ASN A 54 2.79 12.89 0.12
C ASN A 54 1.56 12.22 -0.53
N ALA A 55 1.66 10.91 -0.80
CA ALA A 55 0.65 10.13 -1.50
C ALA A 55 -0.43 9.52 -0.58
N ILE A 56 -0.13 9.33 0.71
CA ILE A 56 -0.99 8.61 1.66
C ILE A 56 -1.61 9.63 2.62
N VAL A 57 -2.94 9.83 2.53
CA VAL A 57 -3.69 10.72 3.43
C VAL A 57 -4.17 10.02 4.70
N THR A 58 -4.48 8.73 4.60
CA THR A 58 -4.93 7.90 5.73
C THR A 58 -4.15 6.61 5.72
N GLU A 59 -3.34 6.39 6.75
CA GLU A 59 -2.56 5.16 6.91
C GLU A 59 -3.47 4.03 7.43
N LEU A 60 -3.42 2.88 6.75
CA LEU A 60 -4.19 1.68 7.12
C LEU A 60 -3.29 0.47 7.39
N TYR A 61 -2.04 0.71 7.81
CA TYR A 61 -0.99 -0.31 7.93
C TYR A 61 -1.37 -1.44 8.89
N ASP A 62 -1.85 -1.11 10.09
CA ASP A 62 -2.25 -2.13 11.09
C ASP A 62 -3.42 -2.97 10.59
N ARG A 63 -4.38 -2.34 9.90
CA ARG A 63 -5.50 -3.03 9.28
C ARG A 63 -5.00 -3.96 8.16
N ALA A 64 -4.09 -3.50 7.30
CA ALA A 64 -3.53 -4.32 6.22
C ALA A 64 -2.77 -5.54 6.77
N LEU A 65 -2.00 -5.38 7.86
CA LEU A 65 -1.34 -6.48 8.55
C LEU A 65 -2.35 -7.49 9.09
N GLY A 66 -3.40 -7.02 9.77
CA GLY A 66 -4.45 -7.90 10.29
C GLY A 66 -5.25 -8.64 9.21
N GLU A 67 -5.47 -8.04 8.04
CA GLU A 67 -6.12 -8.72 6.91
C GLU A 67 -5.20 -9.75 6.23
N SER A 68 -3.88 -9.49 6.20
CA SER A 68 -2.90 -10.41 5.59
C SER A 68 -2.88 -11.80 6.23
N GLU A 69 -3.31 -11.91 7.48
CA GLU A 69 -3.35 -13.16 8.25
C GLU A 69 -4.63 -13.98 8.02
N LYS A 70 -5.68 -13.37 7.43
CA LYS A 70 -7.00 -14.02 7.30
C LYS A 70 -7.10 -14.95 6.09
N GLY A 71 -6.28 -14.70 5.06
CA GLY A 71 -6.39 -15.38 3.77
C GLY A 71 -7.67 -14.97 3.03
N HIS A 72 -7.53 -14.52 1.78
CA HIS A 72 -8.66 -14.18 0.92
C HIS A 72 -8.77 -15.16 -0.24
N GLU A 73 -9.92 -15.18 -0.91
CA GLU A 73 -10.07 -15.89 -2.17
C GLU A 73 -9.84 -14.96 -3.36
N GLY A 74 -9.42 -15.53 -4.49
CA GLY A 74 -9.28 -14.81 -5.76
C GLY A 74 -7.85 -14.61 -6.24
N PRO A 75 -7.69 -14.09 -7.48
CA PRO A 75 -6.42 -14.09 -8.21
C PRO A 75 -5.34 -13.18 -7.60
N PHE A 76 -5.74 -12.18 -6.81
CA PHE A 76 -4.83 -11.24 -6.12
C PHE A 76 -4.91 -11.38 -4.59
N SER A 77 -5.33 -12.55 -4.09
CA SER A 77 -5.34 -12.80 -2.65
C SER A 77 -3.96 -12.56 -2.04
N GLY A 78 -3.91 -11.71 -1.01
CA GLY A 78 -2.69 -11.35 -0.30
C GLY A 78 -1.85 -10.25 -0.96
N VAL A 79 -2.22 -9.74 -2.13
CA VAL A 79 -1.49 -8.65 -2.78
C VAL A 79 -1.85 -7.30 -2.13
N PRO A 80 -0.87 -6.52 -1.64
CA PRO A 80 -1.12 -5.20 -1.05
C PRO A 80 -1.62 -4.20 -2.09
N MET A 81 -2.55 -3.32 -1.69
CA MET A 81 -3.12 -2.30 -2.58
C MET A 81 -3.34 -0.98 -1.84
N PHE A 82 -3.21 0.13 -2.58
CA PHE A 82 -3.67 1.45 -2.17
C PHE A 82 -4.97 1.81 -2.89
N PHE A 83 -5.82 2.56 -2.21
CA PHE A 83 -7.07 3.07 -2.76
C PHE A 83 -6.98 4.59 -2.86
N LYS A 84 -7.55 5.15 -3.93
CA LYS A 84 -7.73 6.61 -3.99
C LYS A 84 -8.70 7.04 -2.90
N ASP A 85 -8.41 8.17 -2.24
CA ASP A 85 -9.26 8.82 -1.21
C ASP A 85 -10.55 9.44 -1.80
N MET A 86 -11.28 8.62 -2.54
CA MET A 86 -12.59 8.88 -3.14
C MET A 86 -13.46 7.62 -3.08
N LEU A 87 -12.90 6.49 -2.62
CA LEU A 87 -13.59 5.22 -2.48
C LEU A 87 -14.09 5.07 -1.05
N MET A 88 -15.35 4.67 -0.91
CA MET A 88 -15.95 4.41 0.38
C MET A 88 -15.45 3.07 0.94
N VAL A 89 -14.49 3.11 1.85
CA VAL A 89 -14.00 1.94 2.58
C VAL A 89 -14.58 1.97 3.99
N LYS A 90 -15.22 0.87 4.41
CA LYS A 90 -15.87 0.79 5.72
C LYS A 90 -14.88 1.16 6.84
N GLY A 91 -15.26 2.14 7.66
CA GLY A 91 -14.48 2.61 8.81
C GLY A 91 -13.26 3.47 8.46
N VAL A 92 -13.16 3.97 7.24
CA VAL A 92 -12.06 4.84 6.78
C VAL A 92 -12.67 6.16 6.29
N PRO A 93 -12.17 7.33 6.72
CA PRO A 93 -12.57 8.61 6.16
C PRO A 93 -12.32 8.68 4.66
N ALA A 94 -13.23 9.35 3.93
CA ALA A 94 -13.04 9.72 2.54
C ALA A 94 -13.05 11.25 2.43
N TYR A 95 -11.89 11.87 2.15
CA TYR A 95 -11.79 13.33 2.12
C TYR A 95 -12.02 13.92 0.72
N HIS A 96 -11.91 13.13 -0.35
CA HIS A 96 -12.07 13.58 -1.74
C HIS A 96 -11.12 14.75 -2.11
N GLY A 97 -9.99 14.87 -1.42
CA GLY A 97 -9.03 15.95 -1.65
C GLY A 97 -9.52 17.35 -1.26
N THR A 98 -10.56 17.47 -0.42
CA THR A 98 -11.09 18.76 0.05
C THR A 98 -11.08 18.87 1.57
N THR A 99 -10.78 20.06 2.09
CA THR A 99 -10.86 20.34 3.53
C THR A 99 -12.29 20.37 4.04
N ALA A 100 -13.29 20.55 3.18
CA ALA A 100 -14.70 20.58 3.56
C ALA A 100 -15.16 19.27 4.22
N ASN A 101 -14.50 18.14 3.89
CA ASN A 101 -14.85 16.82 4.38
C ASN A 101 -14.12 16.42 5.67
N LYS A 102 -13.26 17.27 6.24
CA LYS A 102 -12.45 16.92 7.42
C LYS A 102 -13.25 16.59 8.68
N ASN A 103 -14.49 17.10 8.80
CA ASN A 103 -15.31 16.99 10.00
C ASN A 103 -16.57 16.12 9.79
N ILE A 104 -16.60 15.29 8.74
CA ILE A 104 -17.76 14.46 8.38
C ILE A 104 -17.58 13.01 8.87
N TRP A 105 -16.39 12.66 9.37
CA TRP A 105 -15.99 11.31 9.75
C TRP A 105 -15.54 11.22 11.20
#